data_AF-A0AAD6E0D6-F1
#
_entry.id   AF-A0AAD6E0D6-F1
#
_cell.length_a   1.000
_cell.length_b   1.000
_cell.length_c   1.000
_cell.angle_alpha   90.00
_cell.angle_beta   90.00
_cell.angle_gamma   90.00
#
_symmetry.space_group_name_H-M   'P 1'
#
loop_
_entity.id
_entity.type
_entity.pdbx_description
1 polymer ?
#
loop_
_entity_poly.entity_id
_entity_poly.type
_entity_poly.pdbx_seq_one_letter_code
_entity_poly.pdbx_strand_id
1 'polypeptide(L)'
;MIPNQCLNVIKSSTDTTLSFQQGSYDLFLGDHIGITGHEKATASLLRGHLGRLLDRVYTVVDDETAQAMKTQIGECAEWTKIALLPMVVKMTIMVSQRVFFGEPLCRDERSAGPE
;
A
#
# COMPACT_ATOMS: atom_id res chain seq x y z
N MET A 1 18.22 9.23 -6.18
CA MET A 1 17.09 10.19 -6.30
C MET A 1 17.24 10.90 -7.64
N ILE A 2 16.20 10.91 -8.49
CA ILE A 2 16.30 11.44 -9.87
C ILE A 2 15.98 12.95 -9.87
N PRO A 3 16.76 13.81 -10.54
CA PRO A 3 16.46 15.24 -10.68
C PRO A 3 15.12 15.50 -11.40
N ASN A 4 14.30 16.42 -10.87
CA ASN A 4 12.96 16.73 -11.41
C ASN A 4 12.96 17.11 -12.90
N GLN A 5 13.99 17.82 -13.36
CA GLN A 5 14.15 18.22 -14.77
C GLN A 5 14.21 17.04 -15.74
N CYS A 6 14.64 15.86 -15.27
CA CYS A 6 14.73 14.66 -16.09
C CYS A 6 13.40 13.87 -16.15
N LEU A 7 12.40 14.22 -15.33
CA LEU A 7 11.13 13.49 -15.27
C LEU A 7 10.37 13.50 -16.59
N ASN A 8 10.36 14.64 -17.30
CA ASN A 8 9.66 14.75 -18.58
C ASN A 8 10.34 13.90 -19.64
N VAL A 9 11.67 13.87 -19.66
CA VAL A 9 12.45 13.00 -20.55
C VAL A 9 12.10 11.54 -20.29
N ILE A 10 12.16 11.10 -19.02
CA ILE A 10 11.84 9.73 -18.62
C ILE A 10 10.40 9.34 -19.00
N LYS A 11 9.43 10.23 -18.78
CA LYS A 11 8.02 9.99 -19.14
C LYS A 11 7.80 9.90 -20.66
N SER A 12 8.63 10.59 -21.45
CA SER A 12 8.53 10.61 -22.92
C SER A 12 9.35 9.53 -23.62
N SER A 13 10.22 8.83 -22.89
CA SER A 13 11.05 7.76 -23.45
C SER A 13 10.20 6.58 -23.92
N THR A 14 10.62 5.96 -25.02
CA THR A 14 9.99 4.75 -25.55
C THR A 14 10.42 3.52 -24.76
N ASP A 15 9.56 2.49 -24.72
CA ASP A 15 9.79 1.23 -23.99
C ASP A 15 11.09 0.50 -24.41
N THR A 16 11.61 0.76 -25.63
CA THR A 16 12.90 0.25 -26.10
C THR A 16 14.10 0.85 -25.38
N THR A 17 13.98 2.06 -24.84
CA THR A 17 15.05 2.77 -24.12
C THR A 17 14.86 2.75 -22.62
N LEU A 18 13.60 2.78 -22.16
CA LEU A 18 13.25 2.72 -20.74
C LEU A 18 11.93 1.98 -20.58
N SER A 19 12.03 0.68 -20.27
CA SER A 19 10.87 -0.20 -20.16
C SER A 19 10.23 -0.07 -18.77
N PHE A 20 9.02 0.46 -18.72
CA PHE A 20 8.20 0.43 -17.49
C PHE A 20 7.92 -1.01 -17.05
N GLN A 21 7.83 -1.91 -18.02
CA GLN A 21 7.56 -3.32 -17.82
C GLN A 21 8.72 -3.99 -17.06
N GLN A 22 9.95 -3.85 -17.55
CA GLN A 22 11.13 -4.45 -16.91
C GLN A 22 11.37 -3.85 -15.52
N GLY A 23 11.22 -2.53 -15.37
CA GLY A 23 11.39 -1.88 -14.07
C GLY A 23 10.36 -2.33 -13.03
N SER A 24 9.12 -2.60 -13.46
CA SER A 24 8.08 -3.15 -12.58
C SER A 24 8.37 -4.61 -12.22
N TYR A 25 8.80 -5.41 -13.20
CA TYR A 25 9.22 -6.80 -12.99
C TYR A 25 10.31 -6.92 -11.93
N ASP A 26 11.38 -6.13 -12.06
CA ASP A 26 12.51 -6.15 -11.15
C ASP A 26 12.11 -5.67 -9.74
N LEU A 27 11.33 -4.58 -9.66
CA LEU A 27 10.90 -4.01 -8.38
C LEU A 27 10.01 -4.97 -7.58
N PHE A 28 9.11 -5.67 -8.27
CA PHE A 28 8.20 -6.60 -7.62
C PHE A 28 8.81 -8.00 -7.45
N LEU A 29 10.08 -8.24 -7.80
CA LEU A 29 10.68 -9.58 -7.76
C LEU A 29 9.86 -10.57 -8.60
N GLY A 30 9.57 -10.23 -9.86
CA GLY A 30 8.76 -11.04 -10.78
C GLY A 30 9.17 -12.51 -10.84
N ASP A 31 10.47 -12.78 -10.69
CA ASP A 31 11.07 -14.13 -10.57
C ASP A 31 10.53 -14.97 -9.40
N HIS A 32 9.93 -14.35 -8.39
CA HIS A 32 9.54 -15.00 -7.13
C HIS A 32 8.05 -14.92 -6.85
N ILE A 33 7.38 -13.84 -7.25
CA ILE A 33 5.95 -13.64 -6.97
C ILE A 33 5.03 -14.04 -8.13
N GLY A 34 5.57 -14.53 -9.25
CA GLY A 34 4.79 -15.09 -10.36
C GLY A 34 3.95 -14.07 -11.12
N ILE A 35 4.15 -12.77 -10.91
CA ILE A 35 3.58 -11.70 -11.74
C ILE A 35 4.38 -11.68 -13.05
N THR A 36 4.10 -12.64 -13.93
CA THR A 36 4.76 -12.73 -15.24
C THR A 36 3.72 -12.77 -16.35
N GLY A 37 3.91 -11.96 -17.41
CA GLY A 37 3.18 -12.10 -18.68
C GLY A 37 1.89 -11.29 -18.89
N HIS A 38 1.39 -10.54 -17.90
CA HIS A 38 0.14 -9.76 -18.02
C HIS A 38 0.30 -8.24 -17.80
N GLU A 39 1.52 -7.70 -17.90
CA GLU A 39 1.82 -6.32 -17.45
C GLU A 39 1.10 -5.22 -18.25
N LYS A 40 0.80 -5.42 -19.54
CA LYS A 40 -0.08 -4.49 -20.29
C LYS A 40 -1.51 -4.51 -19.78
N ALA A 41 -2.03 -5.69 -19.42
CA ALA A 41 -3.35 -5.82 -18.82
C ALA A 41 -3.35 -5.21 -17.42
N THR A 42 -2.31 -5.44 -16.61
CA THR A 42 -2.13 -4.82 -15.29
C THR A 42 -2.03 -3.30 -15.39
N ALA A 43 -1.24 -2.75 -16.31
CA ALA A 43 -1.13 -1.30 -16.52
C ALA A 43 -2.45 -0.67 -17.00
N SER A 44 -3.19 -1.37 -17.87
CA SER A 44 -4.52 -0.94 -18.32
C SER A 44 -5.55 -0.99 -17.20
N LEU A 45 -5.56 -2.07 -16.41
CA LEU A 45 -6.39 -2.23 -15.22
C LEU A 45 -6.09 -1.15 -14.19
N LEU A 46 -4.82 -0.88 -13.90
CA LEU A 46 -4.40 0.19 -13.02
C LEU A 46 -4.90 1.55 -13.55
N ARG A 47 -4.69 1.89 -14.83
CA ARG A 47 -5.17 3.17 -15.38
C ARG A 47 -6.69 3.32 -15.37
N GLY A 48 -7.44 2.26 -15.66
CA GLY A 48 -8.91 2.32 -15.81
C GLY A 48 -9.71 2.06 -14.53
N HIS A 49 -9.13 1.35 -13.56
CA HIS A 49 -9.83 0.88 -12.37
C HIS A 49 -9.25 1.42 -11.06
N LEU A 50 -8.01 1.91 -11.02
CA LEU A 50 -7.40 2.38 -9.78
C LEU A 50 -8.23 3.48 -9.11
N GLY A 51 -8.72 4.47 -9.86
CA GLY A 51 -9.57 5.53 -9.28
C GLY A 51 -10.82 5.00 -8.58
N ARG A 52 -11.57 4.09 -9.22
CA ARG A 52 -12.77 3.46 -8.63
C ARG A 52 -12.43 2.54 -7.46
N LEU A 53 -11.30 1.84 -7.55
CA LEU A 53 -10.84 0.96 -6.47
C LEU A 53 -10.43 1.80 -5.26
N LEU A 54 -9.76 2.92 -5.48
CA LEU A 54 -9.36 3.86 -4.44
C LEU A 54 -10.56 4.45 -3.73
N ASP A 55 -11.60 4.90 -4.43
CA ASP A 55 -12.84 5.39 -3.80
C ASP A 55 -13.48 4.34 -2.88
N ARG A 56 -13.50 3.08 -3.31
CA ARG A 56 -14.08 1.98 -2.52
C ARG A 56 -13.22 1.61 -1.32
N VAL A 57 -11.91 1.68 -1.45
CA VAL A 57 -10.96 1.36 -0.37
C VAL A 57 -10.82 2.52 0.59
N TYR A 58 -11.01 3.76 0.14
CA TYR A 58 -10.84 4.97 0.94
C TYR A 58 -11.73 4.96 2.18
N THR A 59 -13.02 4.64 2.02
CA THR A 59 -13.95 4.58 3.17
C THR A 59 -13.53 3.52 4.19
N VAL A 60 -13.07 2.36 3.72
CA VAL A 60 -12.59 1.28 4.58
C VAL A 60 -11.31 1.70 5.32
N VAL A 61 -10.39 2.36 4.61
CA VAL A 61 -9.14 2.87 5.17
C VAL A 61 -9.39 3.95 6.21
N ASP A 62 -10.31 4.89 5.93
CA ASP A 62 -10.65 6.00 6.84
C ASP A 62 -11.24 5.48 8.15
N ASP A 63 -12.28 4.63 8.05
CA ASP A 63 -12.93 4.01 9.21
C ASP A 63 -11.93 3.22 10.07
N GLU A 64 -11.09 2.39 9.43
CA GLU A 64 -10.12 1.58 10.17
C GLU A 64 -8.96 2.42 10.72
N THR A 65 -8.59 3.52 10.05
CA THR A 65 -7.57 4.43 10.56
C THR A 65 -8.06 5.13 11.83
N ALA A 66 -9.31 5.57 11.87
CA ALA A 66 -9.92 6.15 13.06
C ALA A 66 -9.94 5.14 14.22
N GLN A 67 -10.29 3.90 13.94
CA GLN A 67 -10.26 2.81 14.92
C GLN A 67 -8.83 2.51 15.39
N ALA A 68 -7.86 2.41 14.48
CA ALA A 68 -6.46 2.16 14.80
C ALA A 68 -5.85 3.29 15.63
N MET A 69 -6.19 4.56 15.34
CA MET A 69 -5.81 5.70 16.18
C MET A 69 -6.39 5.56 17.59
N LYS A 70 -7.69 5.25 17.71
CA LYS A 70 -8.32 5.06 19.01
C LYS A 70 -7.69 3.92 19.81
N THR A 71 -7.30 2.83 19.15
CA THR A 71 -6.67 1.66 19.80
C THR A 71 -5.21 1.90 20.18
N GLN A 72 -4.42 2.52 19.29
CA GLN A 72 -2.97 2.66 19.50
C GLN A 72 -2.59 3.93 20.28
N ILE A 73 -3.36 5.01 20.15
CA ILE A 73 -3.09 6.31 20.79
C ILE A 73 -4.03 6.53 21.99
N GLY A 74 -5.30 6.16 21.87
CA GLY A 74 -6.32 6.40 22.90
C GLY A 74 -6.73 7.86 23.01
N GLU A 75 -7.39 8.23 24.12
CA GLU A 75 -7.94 9.57 24.33
C GLU A 75 -6.90 10.65 24.68
N CYS A 76 -5.63 10.26 24.91
CA CYS A 76 -4.48 11.15 25.14
C CYS A 76 -4.82 12.41 25.98
N ALA A 77 -5.49 12.24 27.11
CA ALA A 77 -5.99 13.34 27.95
C ALA A 77 -4.87 14.26 28.46
N GLU A 78 -3.65 13.72 28.56
CA GLU A 78 -2.43 14.43 28.93
C GLU A 78 -1.34 14.22 27.88
N TRP A 79 -0.41 15.17 27.78
CA TRP A 79 0.71 15.09 26.84
C TRP A 79 1.54 13.82 27.05
N THR A 80 1.45 12.89 26.08
CA THR A 80 2.09 11.58 26.15
C THR A 80 3.17 11.46 25.08
N LYS A 81 4.38 11.07 25.48
CA LYS A 81 5.46 10.77 24.53
C LYS A 81 5.19 9.42 23.87
N ILE A 82 5.19 9.41 22.54
CA ILE A 82 4.96 8.21 21.74
C ILE A 82 6.16 7.90 20.85
N ALA A 83 6.46 6.62 20.70
CA ALA A 83 7.41 6.14 19.70
C ALA A 83 6.68 6.07 18.34
N LEU A 84 6.79 7.14 17.55
CA LEU A 84 5.98 7.34 16.35
C LEU A 84 6.10 6.20 15.33
N LEU A 85 7.32 5.82 14.96
CA LEU A 85 7.54 4.80 13.93
C LEU A 85 6.88 3.44 14.26
N PRO A 86 7.16 2.79 15.39
CA PRO A 86 6.54 1.50 15.70
C PRO A 86 5.01 1.60 15.84
N MET A 87 4.49 2.73 16.32
CA MET A 87 3.06 2.98 16.41
C MET A 87 2.40 3.08 15.03
N VAL A 88 2.96 3.89 14.12
CA VAL A 88 2.46 4.04 12.75
C VAL A 88 2.54 2.72 11.98
N VAL A 89 3.58 1.92 12.21
CA VAL A 89 3.69 0.58 11.61
C VAL A 89 2.54 -0.32 12.07
N LYS A 90 2.23 -0.35 13.38
CA LYS A 90 1.10 -1.13 13.90
C LYS A 90 -0.24 -0.67 13.32
N MET A 91 -0.46 0.64 13.24
CA MET A 91 -1.67 1.20 12.63
C MET A 91 -1.78 0.80 11.14
N THR A 92 -0.68 0.89 10.39
CA THR A 92 -0.62 0.47 8.98
C THR A 92 -0.97 -1.02 8.82
N ILE A 93 -0.49 -1.88 9.72
CA ILE A 93 -0.81 -3.31 9.72
C ILE A 93 -2.32 -3.52 9.94
N MET A 94 -2.92 -2.88 10.95
CA MET A 94 -4.36 -3.00 11.22
C MET A 94 -5.21 -2.58 10.02
N VAL A 95 -4.92 -1.41 9.44
CA VAL A 95 -5.62 -0.91 8.25
C VAL A 95 -5.43 -1.84 7.05
N SER A 96 -4.21 -2.33 6.83
CA SER A 96 -3.93 -3.28 5.74
C SER A 96 -4.70 -4.59 5.92
N GLN A 97 -4.76 -5.12 7.14
CA GLN A 97 -5.50 -6.35 7.43
C GLN A 97 -6.98 -6.19 7.10
N ARG A 98 -7.57 -5.04 7.45
CA ARG A 98 -8.96 -4.72 7.11
C ARG A 98 -9.20 -4.67 5.60
N VAL A 99 -8.30 -4.00 4.86
CA VAL A 99 -8.41 -3.85 3.40
C VAL A 99 -8.28 -5.19 2.68
N PHE A 100 -7.33 -6.04 3.10
CA PHE A 100 -7.04 -7.30 2.41
C PHE A 100 -7.89 -8.49 2.87
N PHE A 101 -8.26 -8.57 4.16
CA PHE A 101 -8.96 -9.72 4.74
C PHE A 101 -10.41 -9.44 5.17
N GLY A 102 -10.84 -8.17 5.20
CA GLY A 102 -12.18 -7.79 5.64
C GLY A 102 -12.36 -7.78 7.17
N GLU A 103 -13.60 -7.51 7.63
CA GLU A 103 -13.93 -7.34 9.06
C GLU A 103 -13.60 -8.54 9.97
N PRO A 104 -14.00 -9.78 9.60
CA PRO A 104 -14.02 -10.86 10.57
C PRO A 104 -12.62 -11.35 10.98
N LEU A 105 -11.60 -11.07 10.15
CA LEU A 105 -10.23 -11.52 10.37
C LEU A 105 -9.30 -10.40 10.87
N CYS A 106 -9.70 -9.14 10.74
CA CYS A 106 -8.90 -7.98 11.15
C CYS A 106 -8.82 -7.80 12.68
N ARG A 107 -9.77 -8.35 13.44
CA ARG A 107 -9.86 -8.20 14.89
C ARG A 107 -9.39 -9.42 15.68
N ASP A 108 -8.93 -10.46 14.99
CA ASP A 108 -8.54 -11.72 15.61
C ASP A 108 -7.04 -11.68 15.96
N GLU A 109 -6.72 -11.39 17.24
CA GLU A 109 -5.33 -11.31 17.75
C GLU A 109 -4.53 -12.59 17.54
N ARG A 110 -5.20 -13.71 17.24
CA ARG A 110 -4.59 -15.02 16.96
C ARG A 110 -3.82 -15.08 15.63
N SER A 111 -3.98 -14.08 14.76
CA SER A 111 -3.32 -14.04 13.43
C SER A 111 -1.97 -13.32 13.43
N ALA A 112 -1.55 -12.75 14.57
CA ALA A 112 -0.24 -12.11 14.74
C ALA A 112 0.87 -13.13 15.12
N GLY A 113 1.12 -14.09 14.22
CA GLY A 113 2.30 -14.96 14.25
C GLY A 113 2.29 -16.12 15.27
N PRO A 114 2.83 -17.30 14.91
CA PRO A 114 3.00 -18.42 15.82
C PRO A 114 4.20 -18.22 16.76
N GLU A 115 4.14 -18.93 17.88
CA GLU A 115 5.23 -19.18 18.85
C GLU A 115 6.57 -19.57 18.20
#